data_AF-A0A9P5X1V8-F1
#
_entry.id   AF-A0A9P5X1V8-F1
#
_cell.length_a   1.000
_cell.length_b   1.000
_cell.length_c   1.000
_cell.angle_alpha   90.00
_cell.angle_beta   90.00
_cell.angle_gamma   90.00
#
_symmetry.space_group_name_H-M   'P 1'
#
loop_
_entity.id
_entity.type
_entity.pdbx_description
1 polymer ?
#
loop_
_entity_poly.entity_id
_entity_poly.type
_entity_poly.pdbx_seq_one_letter_code
_entity_poly.pdbx_strand_id
1 'polypeptide(L)'
;MYRFADYADIPELKSLAKEGIRKNLTKVNVVTELFSSFTSKYQEIIELEVEFLVDNFTYEVARELDEMLQLVVMGTKPHCFRVLTFTMRRLRGECVETAWSALGNDTLERGTISPPVPPTPGPCFPDSEPGPKDFPPPPRGGSFGPEELGGWGLGTWRVGSGGVEAPANGVNSPSGPSTGASRVEELEDWYGPIKKVARKKKISKPAIGPSD
;
A
#
# COMPACT_ATOMS: atom_id res chain seq x y z
N MET A 1 -0.56 -27.52 -7.38
CA MET A 1 0.47 -28.58 -7.22
C MET A 1 1.62 -28.14 -6.33
N TYR A 2 2.29 -27.02 -6.59
CA TYR A 2 3.41 -26.54 -5.75
C TYR A 2 3.06 -26.48 -4.25
N ARG A 3 1.91 -25.87 -3.89
CA ARG A 3 1.42 -25.82 -2.50
C ARG A 3 1.32 -27.20 -1.83
N PHE A 4 0.88 -28.20 -2.59
CA PHE A 4 0.73 -29.56 -2.10
C PHE A 4 2.09 -30.23 -1.87
N ALA A 5 3.02 -30.05 -2.80
CA ALA A 5 4.36 -30.61 -2.68
C ALA A 5 5.14 -30.00 -1.50
N ASP A 6 4.98 -28.69 -1.26
CA ASP A 6 5.56 -27.99 -0.12
C ASP A 6 4.94 -28.47 1.20
N TYR A 7 3.62 -28.66 1.24
CA TYR A 7 2.94 -29.19 2.43
C TYR A 7 3.29 -30.66 2.74
N ALA A 8 3.45 -31.49 1.72
CA ALA A 8 3.78 -32.91 1.86
C ALA A 8 5.29 -33.19 1.98
N ASP A 9 6.13 -32.15 1.92
CA ASP A 9 7.59 -32.23 1.93
C ASP A 9 8.17 -33.19 0.87
N ILE A 10 7.64 -33.10 -0.36
CA ILE A 10 8.08 -33.91 -1.50
C ILE A 10 8.93 -33.03 -2.43
N PRO A 11 10.27 -32.98 -2.25
CA PRO A 11 11.12 -32.01 -2.93
C PRO A 11 11.14 -32.18 -4.45
N GLU A 12 11.08 -33.42 -4.94
CA GLU A 12 11.04 -33.71 -6.37
C GLU A 12 9.77 -33.14 -7.02
N LEU A 13 8.61 -33.34 -6.39
CA LEU A 13 7.34 -32.80 -6.87
C LEU A 13 7.31 -31.27 -6.78
N LYS A 14 7.94 -30.69 -5.75
CA LYS A 14 8.07 -29.24 -5.60
C LYS A 14 8.89 -28.65 -6.75
N SER A 15 10.01 -29.29 -7.11
CA SER A 15 10.84 -28.92 -8.26
C SER A 15 10.09 -29.04 -9.59
N LEU A 16 9.39 -30.16 -9.83
CA LEU A 16 8.58 -30.34 -11.04
C LEU A 16 7.45 -29.30 -11.15
N ALA A 17 6.80 -28.99 -10.02
CA ALA A 17 5.77 -27.96 -9.98
C ALA A 17 6.35 -26.56 -10.23
N LYS A 18 7.55 -26.26 -9.70
CA LYS A 18 8.28 -25.01 -9.96
C LYS A 18 8.59 -24.84 -11.44
N GLU A 19 9.10 -25.89 -12.07
CA GLU A 19 9.38 -25.90 -13.51
C GLU A 19 8.09 -25.75 -14.34
N GLY A 20 7.00 -26.36 -13.88
CA GLY A 20 5.67 -26.16 -14.48
C GLY A 20 5.22 -24.70 -14.42
N ILE A 21 5.41 -24.02 -13.29
CA ILE A 21 5.11 -22.58 -13.15
C ILE A 21 5.98 -21.78 -14.13
N ARG A 22 7.30 -22.02 -14.14
CA ARG A 22 8.25 -21.36 -15.05
C ARG A 22 7.82 -21.42 -16.52
N LYS A 23 7.43 -22.61 -17.00
CA LYS A 23 7.02 -22.82 -18.40
C LYS A 23 5.72 -22.11 -18.77
N ASN A 24 4.86 -21.82 -17.81
CA ASN A 24 3.60 -21.14 -18.03
C ASN A 24 3.70 -19.62 -17.82
N LEU A 25 4.88 -19.09 -17.47
CA LEU A 25 5.10 -17.66 -17.40
C LEU A 25 5.22 -17.06 -18.80
N THR A 26 4.49 -15.96 -18.99
CA THR A 26 4.43 -15.19 -20.22
C THR A 26 4.40 -13.71 -19.89
N LYS A 27 4.70 -12.85 -20.87
CA LYS A 27 4.64 -11.40 -20.70
C LYS A 27 3.25 -10.86 -20.34
N VAL A 28 2.21 -11.65 -20.60
CA VAL A 28 0.79 -11.25 -20.42
C VAL A 28 0.24 -11.66 -19.06
N ASN A 29 0.87 -12.63 -18.37
CA ASN A 29 0.41 -13.07 -17.04
C ASN A 29 1.41 -12.79 -15.92
N VAL A 30 2.67 -12.48 -16.23
CA VAL A 30 3.73 -12.32 -15.22
C VAL A 30 3.35 -11.35 -14.11
N VAL A 31 2.76 -10.19 -14.42
CA VAL A 31 2.38 -9.21 -13.40
C VAL A 31 1.22 -9.73 -12.55
N THR A 32 0.19 -10.33 -13.18
CA THR A 32 -0.94 -10.90 -12.43
C THR A 32 -0.54 -12.06 -11.52
N GLU A 33 0.36 -12.95 -11.97
CA GLU A 33 0.86 -14.07 -11.19
C GLU A 33 1.76 -13.58 -10.05
N LEU A 34 2.67 -12.64 -10.34
CA LEU A 34 3.59 -12.06 -9.35
C LEU A 34 2.86 -11.44 -8.15
N PHE A 35 1.78 -10.71 -8.42
CA PHE A 35 0.95 -10.08 -7.40
C PHE A 35 -0.20 -10.97 -6.90
N SER A 36 -0.10 -12.28 -7.11
CA SER A 36 -1.06 -13.24 -6.58
C SER A 36 -0.80 -13.53 -5.09
N SER A 37 -1.85 -13.97 -4.39
CA SER A 37 -1.74 -14.45 -3.01
C SER A 37 -0.95 -15.77 -2.90
N PHE A 38 -0.76 -16.46 -4.02
CA PHE A 38 0.10 -17.63 -4.10
C PHE A 38 1.57 -17.22 -3.99
N THR A 39 2.02 -16.36 -4.90
CA THR A 39 3.42 -15.96 -5.02
C THR A 39 3.94 -15.31 -3.73
N SER A 40 3.14 -14.46 -3.08
CA SER A 40 3.56 -13.77 -1.86
C SER A 40 4.05 -14.70 -0.73
N LYS A 41 3.58 -15.95 -0.70
CA LYS A 41 3.91 -16.95 0.32
C LYS A 41 5.23 -17.69 0.07
N TYR A 42 5.68 -17.79 -1.18
CA TYR A 42 6.79 -18.66 -1.55
C TYR A 42 7.95 -17.86 -2.13
N GLN A 43 9.00 -17.69 -1.34
CA GLN A 43 10.18 -16.91 -1.73
C GLN A 43 10.78 -17.36 -3.07
N GLU A 44 10.96 -18.68 -3.25
CA GLU A 44 11.50 -19.25 -4.47
C GLU A 44 10.66 -18.96 -5.74
N ILE A 45 9.35 -18.76 -5.57
CA ILE A 45 8.45 -18.41 -6.68
C ILE A 45 8.55 -16.92 -6.98
N ILE A 46 8.65 -16.07 -5.94
CA ILE A 46 8.90 -14.63 -6.10
C ILE A 46 10.19 -14.40 -6.91
N GLU A 47 11.28 -15.06 -6.53
CA GLU A 47 12.57 -14.93 -7.22
C GLU A 47 12.46 -15.30 -8.70
N LEU A 48 11.81 -16.42 -8.99
CA LEU A 48 11.62 -16.94 -10.34
C LEU A 48 10.75 -16.01 -11.21
N GLU A 49 9.63 -15.54 -10.68
CA GLU A 49 8.70 -14.66 -11.42
C GLU A 49 9.29 -13.27 -11.63
N VAL A 50 10.02 -12.73 -10.66
CA VAL A 50 10.70 -11.43 -10.78
C VAL A 50 11.89 -11.50 -11.74
N GLU A 51 12.66 -12.58 -11.73
CA GLU A 51 13.73 -12.80 -12.72
C GLU A 51 13.16 -12.78 -14.15
N PHE A 52 12.08 -13.54 -14.37
CA PHE A 52 11.39 -13.52 -15.66
C PHE A 52 10.86 -12.12 -16.04
N LEU A 53 10.30 -11.38 -15.08
CA LEU A 53 9.80 -10.02 -15.29
C LEU A 53 10.93 -9.06 -15.70
N VAL A 54 12.07 -9.10 -15.02
CA VAL A 54 13.23 -8.25 -15.30
C VAL A 54 13.79 -8.53 -16.69
N ASP A 55 13.95 -9.81 -17.05
CA ASP A 55 14.46 -10.22 -18.35
C ASP A 55 13.50 -9.86 -19.51
N ASN A 56 12.21 -9.73 -19.23
CA ASN A 56 11.17 -9.46 -20.21
C ASN A 56 10.50 -8.08 -20.01
N PHE A 57 11.19 -7.15 -19.36
CA PHE A 57 10.64 -5.84 -19.04
C PHE A 57 10.45 -4.98 -20.30
N THR A 58 9.22 -5.02 -20.82
CA THR A 58 8.78 -4.33 -22.04
C THR A 58 7.78 -3.24 -21.67
N TYR A 59 7.45 -2.36 -22.63
CA TYR A 59 6.49 -1.28 -22.41
C TYR A 59 5.12 -1.80 -21.93
N GLU A 60 4.66 -2.93 -22.49
CA GLU A 60 3.38 -3.54 -22.13
C GLU A 60 3.39 -4.06 -20.68
N VAL A 61 4.48 -4.72 -20.28
CA VAL A 61 4.67 -5.23 -18.91
C VAL A 61 4.78 -4.08 -17.91
N ALA A 62 5.48 -3.00 -18.27
CA ALA A 62 5.57 -1.81 -17.43
C ALA A 62 4.21 -1.16 -17.21
N ARG A 63 3.39 -1.04 -18.26
CA ARG A 63 2.02 -0.51 -18.14
C ARG A 63 1.15 -1.37 -17.23
N GLU A 64 1.23 -2.69 -17.36
CA GLU A 64 0.47 -3.61 -16.49
C GLU A 64 0.95 -3.54 -15.04
N LEU A 65 2.26 -3.38 -14.81
CA LEU A 65 2.82 -3.13 -13.48
C LEU A 65 2.28 -1.82 -12.88
N ASP A 66 2.17 -0.75 -13.68
CA ASP A 66 1.59 0.52 -13.23
C ASP A 66 0.11 0.39 -12.83
N GLU A 67 -0.67 -0.37 -13.60
CA GLU A 67 -2.07 -0.69 -13.25
C GLU A 67 -2.15 -1.49 -11.94
N MET A 68 -1.25 -2.47 -11.77
CA MET A 68 -1.16 -3.27 -10.54
C MET A 68 -0.75 -2.43 -9.32
N LEU A 69 0.16 -1.45 -9.50
CA LEU A 69 0.56 -0.53 -8.44
C LEU A 69 -0.62 0.28 -7.91
N GLN A 70 -1.52 0.73 -8.77
CA GLN A 70 -2.74 1.42 -8.33
C GLN A 70 -3.58 0.54 -7.41
N LEU A 71 -3.74 -0.75 -7.75
CA LEU A 71 -4.47 -1.71 -6.91
C LEU A 71 -3.79 -1.93 -5.55
N VAL A 72 -2.46 -1.97 -5.52
CA VAL A 72 -1.69 -2.09 -4.28
C VAL A 72 -1.85 -0.84 -3.41
N VAL A 73 -1.76 0.36 -4.01
CA VAL A 73 -1.92 1.65 -3.30
C VAL A 73 -3.33 1.80 -2.74
N MET A 74 -4.35 1.29 -3.44
CA MET A 74 -5.72 1.22 -2.94
C MET A 74 -5.93 0.22 -1.79
N GLY A 75 -4.90 -0.55 -1.43
CA GLY A 75 -4.97 -1.52 -0.34
C GLY A 75 -5.68 -2.83 -0.70
N THR A 76 -5.99 -3.08 -1.98
CA THR A 76 -6.69 -4.31 -2.40
C THR A 76 -5.79 -5.55 -2.34
N LYS A 77 -4.46 -5.36 -2.34
CA LYS A 77 -3.44 -6.41 -2.30
C LYS A 77 -2.46 -6.23 -1.14
N PRO A 78 -2.91 -6.33 0.13
CA PRO A 78 -2.08 -6.03 1.30
C PRO A 78 -0.90 -7.00 1.46
N HIS A 79 -1.00 -8.20 0.91
CA HIS A 79 0.04 -9.23 0.93
C HIS A 79 1.21 -8.97 -0.03
N CYS A 80 1.07 -8.00 -0.94
CA CYS A 80 2.03 -7.79 -2.01
C CYS A 80 3.18 -6.85 -1.67
N PHE A 81 3.21 -6.23 -0.47
CA PHE A 81 4.27 -5.29 -0.10
C PHE A 81 5.69 -5.87 -0.27
N ARG A 82 5.87 -7.12 0.20
CA ARG A 82 7.17 -7.82 0.11
C ARG A 82 7.57 -8.07 -1.35
N VAL A 83 6.61 -8.50 -2.17
CA VAL A 83 6.82 -8.76 -3.60
C VAL A 83 7.14 -7.46 -4.33
N LEU A 84 6.38 -6.39 -4.07
CA LEU A 84 6.57 -5.10 -4.70
C LEU A 84 7.95 -4.53 -4.39
N THR A 85 8.34 -4.49 -3.11
CA THR A 85 9.64 -3.96 -2.70
C THR A 85 10.79 -4.76 -3.31
N PHE A 86 10.68 -6.09 -3.33
CA PHE A 86 11.67 -6.96 -3.99
C PHE A 86 11.74 -6.67 -5.51
N THR A 87 10.60 -6.56 -6.19
CA THR A 87 10.53 -6.26 -7.63
C THR A 87 11.19 -4.91 -7.95
N MET A 88 10.88 -3.86 -7.19
CA MET A 88 11.47 -2.54 -7.38
C MET A 88 12.98 -2.50 -7.11
N ARG A 89 13.48 -3.34 -6.19
CA ARG A 89 14.93 -3.53 -5.98
C ARG A 89 15.58 -4.19 -7.18
N ARG A 90 14.97 -5.27 -7.69
CA ARG A 90 15.49 -6.01 -8.84
C ARG A 90 15.48 -5.17 -10.12
N LEU A 91 14.44 -4.37 -10.36
CA LEU A 91 14.39 -3.43 -11.49
C LEU A 91 15.45 -2.32 -11.42
N ARG A 92 15.94 -1.97 -10.22
CA ARG A 92 17.07 -1.03 -10.04
C ARG A 92 18.44 -1.68 -10.26
N GLY A 93 18.49 -2.99 -10.52
CA GLY A 93 19.73 -3.73 -10.76
C GLY A 93 20.38 -4.32 -9.50
N GLU A 94 19.71 -4.29 -8.34
CA GLU A 94 20.21 -4.98 -7.14
C GLU A 94 20.21 -6.49 -7.34
N CYS A 95 21.23 -7.23 -6.90
CA CYS A 95 21.23 -8.70 -6.96
C CYS A 95 20.22 -9.31 -5.98
N VAL A 96 19.89 -10.60 -6.15
CA VAL A 96 18.84 -11.30 -5.39
C VAL A 96 19.12 -11.28 -3.88
N GLU A 97 20.36 -11.55 -3.49
CA GLU A 97 20.79 -11.62 -2.09
C GLU A 97 20.66 -10.25 -1.42
N THR A 98 21.16 -9.20 -2.08
CA THR A 98 21.08 -7.82 -1.57
C THR A 98 19.63 -7.38 -1.40
N ALA A 99 18.78 -7.71 -2.38
CA ALA A 99 17.38 -7.35 -2.36
C ALA A 99 16.63 -8.02 -1.19
N TRP A 100 16.92 -9.28 -0.89
CA TRP A 100 16.33 -10.01 0.24
C TRP A 100 16.89 -9.59 1.60
N SER A 101 18.20 -9.38 1.71
CA SER A 101 18.81 -8.91 2.96
C SER A 101 18.17 -7.59 3.43
N ALA A 102 17.88 -6.70 2.49
CA ALA A 102 17.24 -5.44 2.82
C ALA A 102 15.76 -5.55 3.23
N LEU A 103 15.10 -6.67 2.95
CA LEU A 103 13.73 -6.97 3.41
C LEU A 103 13.72 -7.65 4.79
N GLY A 104 14.77 -8.41 5.13
CA GLY A 104 14.86 -9.12 6.41
C GLY A 104 15.08 -8.20 7.61
N ASN A 105 15.79 -7.09 7.41
CA ASN A 105 16.19 -6.18 8.48
C ASN A 105 15.01 -5.41 9.13
N ASP A 106 13.87 -5.29 8.46
CA ASP A 106 12.69 -4.59 8.98
C ASP A 106 11.93 -5.36 10.08
N THR A 107 12.16 -6.68 10.20
CA THR A 107 11.39 -7.53 11.12
C THR A 107 12.00 -7.61 12.51
N LEU A 108 13.30 -7.33 12.68
CA LEU A 108 13.98 -7.44 13.99
C LEU A 108 14.06 -6.11 14.77
N GLU A 109 14.03 -4.96 14.11
CA GLU A 109 14.19 -3.65 14.78
C GLU A 109 12.88 -3.06 15.32
N ARG A 110 11.70 -3.63 14.99
CA ARG A 110 10.41 -3.18 15.53
C ARG A 110 10.06 -3.77 16.91
N GLY A 111 11.02 -4.46 17.54
CA GLY A 111 10.88 -5.07 18.87
C GLY A 111 11.49 -4.28 20.03
N THR A 112 12.25 -3.20 19.76
CA THR A 112 12.93 -2.43 20.81
C THR A 112 12.58 -0.94 20.71
N ILE A 113 11.28 -0.62 20.61
CA ILE A 113 10.84 0.69 21.09
C ILE A 113 10.93 0.58 22.61
N SER A 114 12.09 0.99 23.14
CA SER A 114 12.25 1.30 24.56
C SER A 114 11.05 2.17 24.95
N PRO A 115 10.30 1.83 26.02
CA PRO A 115 9.16 2.63 26.43
C PRO A 115 9.60 4.09 26.57
N PRO A 116 8.78 5.08 26.15
CA PRO A 116 9.12 6.48 26.37
C PRO A 116 9.42 6.65 27.86
N VAL A 117 10.66 7.03 28.16
CA VAL A 117 11.10 7.31 29.51
C VAL A 117 10.10 8.32 30.08
N PRO A 118 9.41 8.01 31.21
CA PRO A 118 8.51 8.97 31.81
C PRO A 118 9.31 10.24 32.12
N PRO A 119 8.75 11.44 31.90
CA PRO A 119 9.44 12.68 32.20
C PRO A 119 9.90 12.63 33.65
N THR A 120 11.22 12.70 33.84
CA THR A 120 11.83 12.77 35.17
C THR A 120 11.18 13.94 35.91
N PRO A 121 10.64 13.74 37.13
CA PRO A 121 10.16 14.86 37.94
C PRO A 121 11.34 15.82 38.13
N GLY A 122 11.21 17.02 37.57
CA GLY A 122 12.21 18.06 37.73
C GLY A 122 12.46 18.33 39.22
N PRO A 123 13.68 18.73 39.61
CA PRO A 123 13.97 19.07 40.99
C PRO A 123 13.01 20.16 41.46
N CYS A 124 12.35 19.92 42.59
CA CYS A 124 11.53 20.89 43.30
C CYS A 124 12.36 22.17 43.49
N PHE A 125 11.95 23.26 42.84
CA PHE A 125 12.48 24.58 43.13
C PHE A 125 12.02 24.97 44.54
N PRO A 126 12.93 25.35 45.45
CA PRO A 126 12.53 25.91 46.72
C PRO A 126 11.88 27.28 46.50
N ASP A 127 10.72 27.46 47.11
CA ASP A 127 10.08 28.75 47.33
C ASP A 127 11.06 29.71 47.99
N SER A 128 11.25 30.90 47.40
CA SER A 128 11.61 32.17 48.07
C SER A 128 12.11 33.19 47.03
N GLU A 129 11.30 34.17 46.63
CA GLU A 129 11.23 35.51 47.26
C GLU A 129 10.56 36.55 46.32
N PRO A 130 9.96 37.62 46.89
CA PRO A 130 9.17 38.60 46.16
C PRO A 130 10.03 39.76 45.63
N GLY A 131 9.80 40.17 44.39
CA GLY A 131 10.44 41.34 43.74
C GLY A 131 9.48 42.09 42.82
N PRO A 132 9.79 43.34 42.43
CA PRO A 132 9.00 44.51 42.82
C PRO A 132 7.84 44.88 41.88
N LYS A 133 6.83 45.49 42.51
CA LYS A 133 5.83 46.35 41.87
C LYS A 133 6.56 47.54 41.22
N ASP A 134 6.34 47.76 39.93
CA ASP A 134 6.30 49.08 39.26
C ASP A 134 6.52 48.89 37.75
N PHE A 135 5.43 48.63 37.02
CA PHE A 135 5.38 48.88 35.58
C PHE A 135 4.36 50.01 35.33
N PRO A 136 4.78 51.16 34.76
CA PRO A 136 3.85 52.21 34.39
C PRO A 136 3.00 51.79 33.18
N PRO A 137 1.75 52.28 33.07
CA PRO A 137 0.90 51.98 31.93
C PRO A 137 1.41 52.66 30.64
N PRO A 138 1.18 52.07 29.45
CA PRO A 138 1.56 52.68 28.19
C PRO A 138 0.70 53.93 27.87
N PRO A 139 1.28 54.96 27.22
CA PRO A 139 0.56 56.18 26.87
C PRO A 139 -0.51 55.93 25.79
N ARG A 140 -1.67 56.55 26.00
CA ARG A 140 -2.76 56.67 25.02
C ARG A 140 -2.38 57.67 23.93
N GLY A 141 -2.64 57.29 22.68
CA GLY A 141 -3.04 58.21 21.62
C GLY A 141 -1.91 58.90 20.87
N GLY A 142 -1.67 58.45 19.65
CA GLY A 142 -0.93 59.19 18.63
C GLY A 142 -1.41 58.76 17.24
N SER A 143 -2.23 59.60 16.62
CA SER A 143 -2.56 59.52 15.19
C SER A 143 -1.29 59.51 14.36
N PHE A 144 -1.13 58.51 13.49
CA PHE A 144 -0.22 58.60 12.35
C PHE A 144 -1.03 58.38 11.08
N GLY A 145 -1.01 59.42 10.22
CA GLY A 145 -1.56 59.41 8.87
C GLY A 145 -0.69 58.62 7.90
N PRO A 146 -1.14 58.50 6.64
CA PRO A 146 -0.68 57.47 5.72
C PRO A 146 0.43 58.01 4.82
N GLU A 147 1.61 57.39 4.83
CA GLU A 147 2.52 57.41 3.67
C GLU A 147 3.20 56.05 3.50
N GLU A 148 3.14 55.63 2.25
CA GLU A 148 3.83 54.58 1.50
C GLU A 148 4.92 53.74 2.19
N LEU A 149 4.84 52.42 2.02
CA LEU A 149 5.66 51.68 1.04
C LEU A 149 5.57 50.17 1.32
N GLY A 150 5.22 49.41 0.26
CA GLY A 150 5.92 48.18 -0.10
C GLY A 150 5.70 46.92 0.76
N GLY A 151 5.06 45.93 0.13
CA GLY A 151 5.60 44.56 0.14
C GLY A 151 4.87 43.54 1.01
N TRP A 152 4.59 42.41 0.36
CA TRP A 152 4.27 41.08 0.90
C TRP A 152 2.81 40.85 1.32
N GLY A 153 1.99 40.55 0.30
CA GLY A 153 0.69 39.91 0.48
C GLY A 153 0.85 38.44 0.91
N LEU A 154 0.69 38.19 2.20
CA LEU A 154 0.25 36.90 2.75
C LEU A 154 -1.04 37.18 3.53
N GLY A 155 -2.16 37.03 2.83
CA GLY A 155 -3.49 37.25 3.40
C GLY A 155 -3.96 36.04 4.18
N THR A 156 -4.11 36.19 5.49
CA THR A 156 -4.87 35.28 6.34
C THR A 156 -5.93 36.03 7.15
N TRP A 157 -7.19 35.58 6.99
CA TRP A 157 -8.36 35.59 7.89
C TRP A 157 -9.21 36.84 8.20
N ARG A 158 -10.54 36.59 8.16
CA ARG A 158 -11.73 37.15 8.87
C ARG A 158 -12.71 37.92 7.99
N VAL A 159 -14.03 37.93 8.20
CA VAL A 159 -14.98 37.26 9.11
C VAL A 159 -16.38 37.45 8.48
N GLY A 160 -17.30 36.50 8.67
CA GLY A 160 -18.72 36.70 8.35
C GLY A 160 -19.59 35.81 9.22
N SER A 161 -20.19 36.42 10.26
CA SER A 161 -21.07 35.82 11.26
C SER A 161 -22.48 35.52 10.73
N GLY A 162 -23.14 34.54 11.38
CA GLY A 162 -24.59 34.28 11.30
C GLY A 162 -24.85 32.80 10.99
N GLY A 163 -25.68 32.04 11.71
CA GLY A 163 -26.61 32.34 12.78
C GLY A 163 -27.04 31.03 13.45
N VAL A 164 -27.67 31.21 14.59
CA VAL A 164 -28.24 30.24 15.54
C VAL A 164 -29.27 29.32 14.87
N GLU A 165 -29.27 28.02 15.21
CA GLU A 165 -30.37 27.33 15.92
C GLU A 165 -30.08 25.82 16.06
N ALA A 166 -30.19 25.31 17.28
CA ALA A 166 -30.34 23.89 17.60
C ALA A 166 -31.83 23.52 17.59
N PRO A 167 -32.18 22.23 17.48
CA PRO A 167 -32.47 21.55 18.75
C PRO A 167 -32.01 20.08 18.81
N ALA A 168 -31.96 19.62 20.07
CA ALA A 168 -31.54 18.33 20.56
C ALA A 168 -32.51 17.17 20.27
N ASN A 169 -31.96 15.95 20.31
CA ASN A 169 -32.39 14.76 21.06
C ASN A 169 -32.35 13.47 20.24
N GLY A 170 -31.86 12.39 20.86
CA GLY A 170 -32.21 11.04 20.40
C GLY A 170 -31.20 9.94 20.70
N VAL A 171 -31.23 9.47 21.95
CA VAL A 171 -30.66 8.23 22.47
C VAL A 171 -30.95 7.01 21.58
N ASN A 172 -29.96 6.14 21.33
CA ASN A 172 -30.05 4.69 21.58
C ASN A 172 -28.78 3.92 21.16
N SER A 173 -28.12 3.33 22.17
CA SER A 173 -27.36 2.09 22.02
C SER A 173 -28.34 0.90 21.88
N PRO A 174 -27.91 -0.21 21.26
CA PRO A 174 -27.85 -1.41 22.07
C PRO A 174 -26.61 -2.28 21.79
N SER A 175 -26.08 -2.79 22.88
CA SER A 175 -25.22 -3.96 23.01
C SER A 175 -25.94 -5.27 22.62
N GLY A 176 -25.26 -6.21 21.96
CA GLY A 176 -25.70 -7.61 21.92
C GLY A 176 -24.89 -8.50 20.99
N PRO A 177 -24.48 -9.72 21.38
CA PRO A 177 -23.34 -10.46 20.78
C PRO A 177 -23.76 -11.58 19.82
N SER A 178 -22.87 -12.01 18.91
CA SER A 178 -22.85 -13.42 18.44
C SER A 178 -21.57 -13.79 17.67
N THR A 179 -20.79 -14.65 18.31
CA THR A 179 -20.36 -15.99 17.85
C THR A 179 -20.22 -16.27 16.34
N GLY A 180 -18.97 -16.45 15.92
CA GLY A 180 -18.46 -17.53 15.04
C GLY A 180 -19.25 -18.00 13.80
N ALA A 181 -18.76 -17.63 12.62
CA ALA A 181 -18.86 -18.39 11.36
C ALA A 181 -17.56 -18.16 10.56
N SER A 182 -16.56 -19.04 10.62
CA SER A 182 -16.35 -20.23 9.76
C SER A 182 -16.25 -19.92 8.26
N ARG A 183 -15.02 -19.74 7.77
CA ARG A 183 -14.27 -20.69 6.90
C ARG A 183 -14.98 -21.26 5.66
N VAL A 184 -15.96 -20.57 5.05
CA VAL A 184 -16.57 -21.06 3.78
C VAL A 184 -16.81 -19.98 2.70
N GLU A 185 -16.52 -18.69 2.94
CA GLU A 185 -16.71 -17.65 1.91
C GLU A 185 -15.47 -17.38 1.02
N GLU A 186 -14.34 -18.06 1.26
CA GLU A 186 -13.08 -17.79 0.54
C GLU A 186 -12.96 -18.50 -0.84
N LEU A 187 -14.04 -19.14 -1.30
CA LEU A 187 -14.05 -19.98 -2.51
C LEU A 187 -14.73 -19.34 -3.74
N GLU A 188 -15.46 -18.23 -3.60
CA GLU A 188 -16.15 -17.58 -4.73
C GLU A 188 -15.34 -16.46 -5.43
N ASP A 189 -14.21 -16.03 -4.85
CA ASP A 189 -13.41 -14.91 -5.40
C ASP A 189 -12.52 -15.31 -6.60
N TRP A 190 -12.50 -16.60 -6.96
CA TRP A 190 -11.55 -17.16 -7.94
C TRP A 190 -12.00 -17.15 -9.41
N TYR A 191 -13.25 -16.77 -9.74
CA TYR A 191 -13.75 -16.84 -11.14
C TYR A 191 -14.55 -15.61 -11.63
N GLY A 192 -14.46 -14.47 -10.93
CA GLY A 192 -15.23 -13.25 -11.22
C GLY A 192 -14.88 -12.48 -12.52
N PRO A 193 -13.60 -12.31 -12.92
CA PRO A 193 -13.29 -11.37 -14.02
C PRO A 193 -12.88 -11.97 -15.38
N ILE A 194 -12.91 -13.29 -15.63
CA ILE A 194 -12.52 -13.86 -16.94
C ILE A 194 -13.72 -13.97 -17.91
N LYS A 195 -14.52 -12.91 -18.05
CA LYS A 195 -15.60 -12.83 -19.06
C LYS A 195 -15.64 -11.49 -19.79
N LYS A 196 -14.49 -10.96 -20.24
CA LYS A 196 -14.47 -9.83 -21.19
C LYS A 196 -13.35 -9.90 -22.25
N VAL A 197 -13.01 -11.08 -22.77
CA VAL A 197 -12.26 -11.17 -24.05
C VAL A 197 -12.78 -12.32 -24.89
N ALA A 198 -13.96 -12.15 -25.49
CA ALA A 198 -14.40 -13.01 -26.59
C ALA A 198 -15.34 -12.25 -27.53
N ARG A 199 -15.12 -12.44 -28.84
CA ARG A 199 -15.76 -11.87 -30.04
C ARG A 199 -15.00 -10.65 -30.57
N LYS A 200 -14.39 -10.65 -31.76
CA LYS A 200 -14.92 -11.16 -33.04
C LYS A 200 -13.77 -11.30 -34.06
N LYS A 201 -13.21 -12.49 -34.27
CA LYS A 201 -12.38 -12.77 -35.45
C LYS A 201 -13.27 -13.50 -36.48
N LYS A 202 -13.80 -12.74 -37.45
CA LYS A 202 -14.50 -13.30 -38.61
C LYS A 202 -13.46 -14.06 -39.44
N ILE A 203 -13.53 -15.38 -39.44
CA ILE A 203 -12.80 -16.23 -40.39
C ILE A 203 -13.67 -16.33 -41.63
N SER A 204 -13.20 -15.76 -42.74
CA SER A 204 -13.76 -15.96 -44.08
C SER A 204 -13.43 -17.38 -44.55
N LYS A 205 -14.46 -18.14 -44.95
CA LYS A 205 -14.32 -19.44 -45.63
C LYS A 205 -13.73 -19.25 -47.03
N PRO A 206 -12.79 -20.08 -47.49
CA PRO A 206 -12.46 -20.19 -48.91
C PRO A 206 -13.51 -21.05 -49.64
N ALA A 207 -13.86 -20.63 -50.86
CA ALA A 207 -14.76 -21.35 -51.75
C ALA A 207 -14.04 -22.57 -52.35
N ILE A 208 -14.66 -23.74 -52.20
CA ILE A 208 -14.31 -24.97 -52.94
C ILE A 208 -15.17 -24.95 -54.21
N GLY A 209 -14.54 -24.80 -55.38
CA GLY A 209 -15.19 -24.97 -56.66
C GLY A 209 -15.42 -26.46 -56.96
N PRO A 210 -16.49 -26.84 -57.68
CA PRO A 210 -16.67 -28.21 -58.12
C PRO A 210 -15.79 -28.47 -59.34
N SER A 211 -15.04 -29.57 -59.28
CA SER A 211 -14.43 -30.24 -60.41
C SER A 211 -15.48 -31.09 -61.12
N ASP A 212 -15.76 -30.75 -62.37
CA ASP A 212 -16.13 -31.64 -63.48
C ASP A 212 -15.73 -30.96 -64.80
#